data_AF-A0A2U0RZZ4-F1
#
_entry.id   AF-A0A2U0RZZ4-F1
#
_cell.length_a   1.000
_cell.length_b   1.000
_cell.length_c   1.000
_cell.angle_alpha   90.00
_cell.angle_beta   90.00
_cell.angle_gamma   90.00
#
_symmetry.space_group_name_H-M   'P 1'
#
loop_
_entity.id
_entity.type
_entity.pdbx_description
1 polymer ?
#
loop_
_entity_poly.entity_id
_entity_poly.type
_entity_poly.pdbx_seq_one_letter_code
_entity_poly.pdbx_strand_id
1 'polypeptide(L)'
;VQNSQLGYVLMATVGVEDEKVVFTSDVQGPMIKSTLDKILVEKPQLVIVGGPPTYLAGFRVKVENIKAGLDNLKKLTESVQTTILEHHTLRDSNWESVCQPIFDAAKNSGNRVCTAAEFVGKENNCLEFRRKQLFEIEPPGSDFEKWMKIPLQNRKTVKPPM
;
A
#
# COMPACT_ATOMS: atom_id res chain seq x y z
N VAL A 1 11.26 -7.74 1.21
CA VAL A 1 12.56 -8.46 1.03
C VAL A 1 13.57 -7.83 1.97
N GLN A 2 14.35 -8.61 2.71
CA GLN A 2 15.45 -8.07 3.54
C GLN A 2 16.71 -7.90 2.67
N ASN A 3 17.52 -6.87 2.93
CA ASN A 3 18.78 -6.57 2.22
C ASN A 3 18.63 -6.40 0.70
N SER A 4 17.56 -5.72 0.26
CA SER A 4 17.36 -5.42 -1.15
C SER A 4 18.22 -4.22 -1.61
N GLN A 5 18.51 -4.14 -2.91
CA GLN A 5 19.17 -2.96 -3.51
C GLN A 5 18.27 -1.70 -3.55
N LEU A 6 17.03 -1.78 -3.05
CA LEU A 6 16.07 -0.67 -3.04
C LEU A 6 16.27 0.31 -1.87
N GLY A 7 17.24 0.04 -0.98
CA GLY A 7 17.53 0.90 0.18
C GLY A 7 16.75 0.53 1.45
N TYR A 8 16.60 1.52 2.34
CA TYR A 8 15.97 1.39 3.65
C TYR A 8 14.74 2.30 3.76
N VAL A 9 13.77 1.87 4.56
CA VAL A 9 12.57 2.65 4.91
C VAL A 9 12.48 2.80 6.42
N LEU A 10 11.84 3.88 6.88
CA LEU A 10 11.61 4.14 8.29
C LEU A 10 10.12 4.05 8.58
N MET A 11 9.73 3.18 9.50
CA MET A 11 8.40 3.23 10.10
C MET A 11 8.40 4.24 11.23
N ALA A 12 7.32 5.00 11.38
CA ALA A 12 7.19 6.02 12.41
C ALA A 12 6.01 5.68 13.33
N THR A 13 6.29 5.65 14.64
CA THR A 13 5.24 5.64 15.67
C THR A 13 5.09 7.06 16.20
N VAL A 14 3.87 7.59 16.20
CA VAL A 14 3.51 8.85 16.85
C VAL A 14 2.54 8.52 17.97
N GLY A 15 2.87 8.96 19.19
CA GLY A 15 2.04 8.71 20.37
C GLY A 15 1.72 10.01 21.12
N VAL A 16 0.48 10.12 21.58
CA VAL A 16 0.01 11.18 22.49
C VAL A 16 -0.86 10.51 23.54
N GLU A 17 -0.47 10.62 24.82
CA GLU A 17 -1.13 9.90 25.92
C GLU A 17 -1.20 8.39 25.64
N ASP A 18 -2.41 7.83 25.64
CA ASP A 18 -2.66 6.40 25.41
C ASP A 18 -2.91 6.07 23.92
N GLU A 19 -2.92 7.08 23.04
CA GLU A 19 -3.17 6.92 21.60
C GLU A 19 -1.85 6.83 20.83
N LYS A 20 -1.76 5.83 19.95
CA LYS A 20 -0.60 5.57 19.09
C LYS A 20 -1.02 5.29 17.66
N VAL A 21 -0.31 5.95 16.76
CA VAL A 21 -0.41 5.76 15.31
C VAL A 21 0.91 5.22 14.79
N VAL A 22 0.86 4.17 13.97
CA VAL A 22 2.02 3.65 13.23
C VAL A 22 1.85 3.91 11.75
N PHE A 23 2.78 4.65 11.15
CA PHE A 23 2.91 4.80 9.70
C PHE A 23 4.03 3.87 9.21
N THR A 24 3.70 2.91 8.34
CA THR A 24 4.68 1.88 7.93
C THR A 24 5.58 2.29 6.77
N SER A 25 5.45 3.51 6.24
CA SER A 25 6.17 3.95 5.03
C SER A 25 5.93 2.99 3.83
N ASP A 26 6.84 2.98 2.85
CA ASP A 26 6.76 2.18 1.61
C ASP A 26 7.05 0.68 1.83
N VAL A 27 6.79 0.17 3.02
CA VAL A 27 6.76 -1.27 3.26
C VAL A 27 5.57 -1.86 2.49
N GLN A 28 5.83 -2.90 1.69
CA GLN A 28 4.82 -3.56 0.83
C GLN A 28 3.82 -4.40 1.64
N GLY A 29 3.20 -3.82 2.66
CA GLY A 29 2.47 -4.53 3.70
C GLY A 29 3.34 -5.48 4.52
N PRO A 30 2.73 -6.21 5.47
CA PRO A 30 3.44 -7.17 6.31
C PRO A 30 3.76 -8.46 5.55
N MET A 31 4.41 -8.36 4.38
CA MET A 31 4.81 -9.50 3.52
C MET A 31 5.72 -10.51 4.23
N ILE A 32 6.37 -10.10 5.32
CA ILE A 32 7.15 -10.99 6.18
C ILE A 32 6.69 -10.80 7.63
N LYS A 33 6.72 -11.89 8.40
CA LYS A 33 6.24 -11.92 9.79
C LYS A 33 6.96 -10.90 10.68
N SER A 34 8.27 -10.69 10.48
CA SER A 34 9.02 -9.73 11.29
C SER A 34 8.57 -8.27 11.11
N THR A 35 7.96 -7.92 9.98
CA THR A 35 7.31 -6.61 9.80
C THR A 35 6.03 -6.54 10.62
N LEU A 36 5.19 -7.58 10.56
CA LEU A 36 3.98 -7.67 11.37
C LEU A 36 4.31 -7.53 12.86
N ASP A 37 5.28 -8.31 13.35
CA ASP A 37 5.67 -8.32 14.75
C ASP A 37 6.16 -6.93 15.22
N LYS A 38 6.90 -6.20 14.38
CA LYS A 38 7.35 -4.82 14.65
C LYS A 38 6.20 -3.81 14.72
N ILE A 39 5.11 -4.02 13.98
CA ILE A 39 3.94 -3.14 14.07
C ILE A 39 3.16 -3.46 15.35
N LEU A 40 2.95 -4.75 15.63
CA LEU A 40 2.14 -5.19 16.77
C LEU A 40 2.79 -4.87 18.13
N VAL A 41 4.12 -4.88 18.23
CA VAL A 41 4.82 -4.56 19.49
C VAL A 41 4.58 -3.12 19.95
N GLU A 42 4.33 -2.20 19.01
CA GLU A 42 4.02 -0.79 19.31
C GLU A 42 2.65 -0.63 19.98
N LYS A 43 1.76 -1.62 19.80
CA LYS A 43 0.35 -1.62 20.22
C LYS A 43 -0.42 -0.37 19.76
N PRO A 44 -0.48 -0.10 18.45
CA PRO A 44 -1.20 1.07 17.94
C PRO A 44 -2.70 0.89 17.97
N GLN A 45 -3.43 1.99 18.11
CA GLN A 45 -4.86 2.08 17.85
C GLN A 45 -5.13 2.25 16.35
N LEU A 46 -4.23 2.95 15.64
CA LEU A 46 -4.31 3.17 14.22
C LEU A 46 -3.01 2.80 13.51
N VAL A 47 -3.10 2.02 12.43
CA VAL A 47 -1.98 1.78 11.53
C VAL A 47 -2.30 2.26 10.12
N ILE A 48 -1.36 2.95 9.50
CA ILE A 48 -1.37 3.30 8.08
C ILE A 48 -0.36 2.38 7.40
N VAL A 49 -0.87 1.45 6.57
CA VAL A 49 -0.09 0.36 6.02
C VAL A 49 -0.37 0.18 4.54
N GLY A 50 0.69 0.11 3.74
CA GLY A 50 0.57 -0.43 2.40
C GLY A 50 0.11 -1.89 2.45
N GLY A 51 -0.59 -2.41 1.45
CA GLY A 51 -0.89 -3.85 1.42
C GLY A 51 0.02 -4.65 0.48
N PRO A 52 -0.08 -6.00 0.48
CA PRO A 52 0.64 -6.85 -0.46
C PRO A 52 0.38 -6.44 -1.93
N PRO A 53 1.39 -6.44 -2.81
CA PRO A 53 1.24 -6.05 -4.21
C PRO A 53 0.64 -7.20 -5.04
N THR A 54 -0.65 -7.46 -4.84
CA THR A 54 -1.38 -8.61 -5.42
C THR A 54 -1.36 -8.62 -6.95
N TYR A 55 -1.40 -7.45 -7.59
CA TYR A 55 -1.25 -7.29 -9.04
C TYR A 55 0.12 -7.75 -9.61
N LEU A 56 1.09 -8.04 -8.75
CA LEU A 56 2.41 -8.59 -9.12
C LEU A 56 2.54 -10.10 -8.87
N ALA A 57 1.51 -10.75 -8.32
CA ALA A 57 1.49 -12.17 -8.00
C ALA A 57 1.76 -13.03 -9.24
N GLY A 58 2.67 -14.01 -9.14
CA GLY A 58 3.02 -14.92 -10.23
C GLY A 58 3.86 -14.30 -11.35
N PHE A 59 4.05 -12.98 -11.36
CA PHE A 59 4.87 -12.28 -12.35
C PHE A 59 6.18 -11.75 -11.75
N ARG A 60 6.10 -10.85 -10.76
CA ARG A 60 7.29 -10.27 -10.08
C ARG A 60 7.41 -10.70 -8.63
N VAL A 61 6.34 -11.21 -8.04
CA VAL A 61 6.30 -11.68 -6.65
C VAL A 61 5.71 -13.08 -6.63
N LYS A 62 6.37 -13.99 -5.91
CA LYS A 62 5.89 -15.36 -5.70
C LYS A 62 4.50 -15.36 -5.06
N VAL A 63 3.60 -16.21 -5.55
CA VAL A 63 2.21 -16.29 -5.06
C VAL A 63 2.16 -16.63 -3.57
N GLU A 64 3.08 -17.48 -3.11
CA GLU A 64 3.17 -17.89 -1.70
C GLU A 64 3.51 -16.70 -0.79
N ASN A 65 4.34 -15.76 -1.27
CA ASN A 65 4.68 -14.56 -0.52
C ASN A 65 3.49 -13.59 -0.44
N ILE A 66 2.70 -13.47 -1.50
CA ILE A 66 1.48 -12.66 -1.50
C ILE A 66 0.47 -13.24 -0.50
N LYS A 67 0.27 -14.56 -0.53
CA LYS A 67 -0.61 -15.26 0.43
C LYS A 67 -0.15 -15.02 1.86
N ALA A 68 1.14 -15.21 2.15
CA ALA A 68 1.69 -14.93 3.47
C ALA A 68 1.51 -13.46 3.90
N GLY A 69 1.66 -12.52 2.96
CA GLY A 69 1.40 -11.10 3.20
C GLY A 69 -0.07 -10.81 3.53
N LEU A 70 -1.01 -11.42 2.82
CA LEU A 70 -2.45 -11.30 3.09
C LEU A 70 -2.81 -11.91 4.45
N ASP A 71 -2.26 -13.08 4.78
CA ASP A 71 -2.46 -13.73 6.08
C ASP A 71 -1.92 -12.88 7.24
N ASN A 72 -0.77 -12.23 7.05
CA ASN A 72 -0.21 -11.31 8.04
C ASN A 72 -1.02 -10.02 8.14
N LEU A 73 -1.50 -9.48 7.02
CA LEU A 73 -2.36 -8.30 7.02
C LEU A 73 -3.68 -8.58 7.73
N LYS A 74 -4.28 -9.76 7.51
CA LYS A 74 -5.45 -10.22 8.27
C LYS A 74 -5.20 -10.18 9.78
N LYS A 75 -4.12 -10.79 10.26
CA LYS A 75 -3.74 -10.78 11.69
C LYS A 75 -3.54 -9.38 12.25
N LEU A 76 -2.95 -8.48 11.46
CA LEU A 76 -2.79 -7.07 11.83
C LEU A 76 -4.17 -6.43 12.07
N THR A 77 -5.10 -6.62 11.15
CA THR A 77 -6.45 -6.04 11.23
C THR A 77 -7.34 -6.66 12.32
N GLU A 78 -7.05 -7.90 12.73
CA GLU A 78 -7.69 -8.53 13.90
C GLU A 78 -7.19 -7.91 15.23
N SER A 79 -6.00 -7.31 15.23
CA SER A 79 -5.34 -6.82 16.46
C SER A 79 -5.39 -5.30 16.64
N VAL A 80 -5.55 -4.53 15.56
CA VAL A 80 -5.49 -3.06 15.57
C VAL A 80 -6.88 -2.50 15.27
N GLN A 81 -7.34 -1.57 16.11
CA GLN A 81 -8.70 -1.01 16.06
C GLN A 81 -9.02 -0.39 14.69
N THR A 82 -8.10 0.39 14.12
CA THR A 82 -8.26 0.97 12.79
C THR A 82 -7.02 0.70 11.91
N THR A 83 -7.24 0.11 10.74
CA THR A 83 -6.21 -0.07 9.71
C THR A 83 -6.58 0.75 8.47
N ILE A 84 -5.71 1.69 8.11
CA ILE A 84 -5.78 2.43 6.85
C ILE A 84 -4.92 1.69 5.81
N LEU A 85 -5.56 1.09 4.81
CA LEU A 85 -4.90 0.39 3.70
C LEU A 85 -4.52 1.38 2.59
N GLU A 86 -3.25 1.33 2.16
CA GLU A 86 -2.72 2.23 1.15
C GLU A 86 -1.90 1.53 0.04
N HIS A 87 -1.48 2.36 -0.92
CA HIS A 87 -0.46 2.09 -1.94
C HIS A 87 -0.69 0.85 -2.81
N HIS A 88 -0.03 -0.28 -2.49
CA HIS A 88 0.13 -1.40 -3.41
C HIS A 88 -1.14 -2.20 -3.66
N THR A 89 -1.94 -2.45 -2.62
CA THR A 89 -3.20 -3.20 -2.75
C THR A 89 -4.20 -2.45 -3.62
N LEU A 90 -4.28 -1.12 -3.48
CA LEU A 90 -5.21 -0.27 -4.24
C LEU A 90 -4.85 -0.12 -5.74
N ARG A 91 -3.73 -0.70 -6.20
CA ARG A 91 -3.37 -0.75 -7.63
C ARG A 91 -3.99 -1.95 -8.35
N ASP A 92 -4.47 -2.94 -7.61
CA ASP A 92 -5.14 -4.10 -8.17
C ASP A 92 -6.62 -3.76 -8.46
N SER A 93 -7.11 -4.14 -9.63
CA SER A 93 -8.53 -3.97 -9.99
C SER A 93 -9.46 -4.76 -9.08
N ASN A 94 -8.96 -5.85 -8.52
CA ASN A 94 -9.73 -6.80 -7.72
C ASN A 94 -9.45 -6.65 -6.23
N TRP A 95 -8.85 -5.53 -5.81
CA TRP A 95 -8.38 -5.33 -4.43
C TRP A 95 -9.47 -5.56 -3.39
N GLU A 96 -10.71 -5.11 -3.66
CA GLU A 96 -11.85 -5.29 -2.74
C GLU A 96 -12.13 -6.78 -2.49
N SER A 97 -12.25 -7.56 -3.56
CA SER A 97 -12.51 -9.01 -3.50
C SER A 97 -11.36 -9.74 -2.80
N VAL A 98 -10.11 -9.38 -3.12
CA VAL A 98 -8.92 -9.97 -2.49
C VAL A 98 -8.84 -9.62 -0.99
N CYS A 99 -9.30 -8.44 -0.60
CA CYS A 99 -9.31 -7.98 0.79
C CYS A 99 -10.57 -8.37 1.57
N GLN A 100 -11.60 -8.94 0.94
CA GLN A 100 -12.83 -9.33 1.63
C GLN A 100 -12.57 -10.20 2.89
N PRO A 101 -11.70 -11.23 2.86
CA PRO A 101 -11.41 -12.03 4.06
C PRO A 101 -10.72 -11.23 5.19
N ILE A 102 -10.04 -10.13 4.85
CA ILE A 102 -9.38 -9.22 5.80
C ILE A 102 -10.45 -8.31 6.42
N PHE A 103 -11.36 -7.76 5.61
CA PHE A 103 -12.48 -6.94 6.08
C PHE A 103 -13.38 -7.73 7.03
N ASP A 104 -13.71 -8.97 6.68
CA ASP A 104 -14.54 -9.84 7.52
C ASP A 104 -13.86 -10.14 8.86
N ALA A 105 -12.55 -10.40 8.85
CA ALA A 105 -11.77 -10.68 10.04
C ALA A 105 -11.70 -9.49 11.01
N ALA A 106 -11.44 -8.30 10.46
CA ALA A 106 -11.45 -7.07 11.23
C ALA A 106 -12.82 -6.81 11.84
N LYS A 107 -13.89 -6.92 11.04
CA LYS A 107 -15.27 -6.73 11.50
C LYS A 107 -15.65 -7.71 12.62
N ASN A 108 -15.28 -8.98 12.49
CA ASN A 108 -15.52 -10.00 13.52
C ASN A 108 -14.76 -9.71 14.83
N SER A 109 -13.66 -8.96 14.75
CA SER A 109 -12.87 -8.53 15.90
C SER A 109 -13.31 -7.16 16.45
N GLY A 110 -14.36 -6.55 15.89
CA GLY A 110 -14.81 -5.21 16.27
C GLY A 110 -13.93 -4.07 15.75
N ASN A 111 -13.05 -4.37 14.79
CA ASN A 111 -12.10 -3.43 14.21
C ASN A 111 -12.57 -2.91 12.84
N ARG A 112 -11.93 -1.84 12.37
CA ARG A 112 -12.21 -1.17 11.11
C ARG A 112 -11.02 -1.27 10.17
N VAL A 113 -11.30 -1.58 8.91
CA VAL A 113 -10.36 -1.44 7.78
C VAL A 113 -10.97 -0.47 6.79
N CYS A 114 -10.18 0.49 6.30
CA CYS A 114 -10.61 1.46 5.30
C CYS A 114 -9.42 1.98 4.50
N THR A 115 -9.65 2.67 3.39
CA THR A 115 -8.61 3.44 2.70
C THR A 115 -8.45 4.82 3.33
N ALA A 116 -7.39 5.55 2.94
CA ALA A 116 -7.24 6.93 3.39
C ALA A 116 -8.37 7.85 2.91
N ALA A 117 -8.92 7.62 1.72
CA ALA A 117 -10.07 8.37 1.20
C ALA A 117 -11.30 8.14 2.07
N GLU A 118 -11.63 6.87 2.35
CA GLU A 118 -12.77 6.50 3.20
C GLU A 118 -12.60 6.98 4.63
N PHE A 119 -11.38 6.98 5.15
CA PHE A 119 -11.08 7.50 6.48
C PHE A 119 -11.45 8.98 6.62
N VAL A 120 -11.23 9.77 5.57
CA VAL A 120 -11.62 11.20 5.51
C VAL A 120 -13.01 11.45 4.91
N GLY A 121 -13.83 10.39 4.74
CA GLY A 121 -15.21 10.50 4.25
C GLY A 121 -15.34 10.78 2.75
N LYS A 122 -14.35 10.40 1.96
CA LYS A 122 -14.35 10.52 0.50
C LYS A 122 -14.44 9.15 -0.18
N GLU A 123 -14.96 9.15 -1.40
CA GLU A 123 -14.95 7.97 -2.26
C GLU A 123 -13.54 7.66 -2.79
N ASN A 124 -13.25 6.38 -2.99
CA ASN A 124 -12.00 5.93 -3.58
C ASN A 124 -11.90 6.35 -5.06
N ASN A 125 -10.79 6.99 -5.41
CA ASN A 125 -10.43 7.25 -6.80
C ASN A 125 -9.06 6.64 -7.10
N CYS A 126 -9.03 5.31 -7.29
CA CYS A 126 -7.80 4.54 -7.50
C CYS A 126 -7.19 4.80 -8.89
N LEU A 127 -6.58 5.96 -9.09
CA LEU A 127 -6.02 6.40 -10.37
C LEU A 127 -4.94 5.45 -10.90
N GLU A 128 -4.09 4.90 -10.01
CA GLU A 128 -3.02 3.97 -10.40
C GLU A 128 -3.56 2.64 -10.97
N PHE A 129 -4.68 2.14 -10.44
CA PHE A 129 -5.37 0.98 -11.01
C PHE A 129 -5.75 1.24 -12.48
N ARG A 130 -6.28 2.43 -12.77
CA ARG A 130 -6.71 2.83 -14.12
C ARG A 130 -5.61 3.47 -14.96
N ARG A 131 -4.35 3.53 -14.49
CA ARG A 131 -3.29 4.34 -15.11
C ARG A 131 -3.13 4.10 -16.60
N LYS A 132 -3.17 2.83 -17.05
CA LYS A 132 -3.06 2.50 -18.48
C LYS A 132 -4.23 3.04 -19.29
N GLN A 133 -5.45 2.80 -18.83
CA GLN A 133 -6.67 3.31 -19.45
C GLN A 133 -6.67 4.84 -19.50
N LEU A 134 -6.35 5.50 -18.38
CA LEU A 134 -6.27 6.96 -18.29
C LEU A 134 -5.24 7.52 -19.28
N PHE A 135 -4.09 6.88 -19.40
CA PHE A 135 -3.06 7.30 -20.35
C PHE A 135 -3.49 7.18 -21.82
N GLU A 136 -4.39 6.25 -22.14
CA GLU A 136 -4.93 6.08 -23.49
C GLU A 136 -6.04 7.09 -23.81
N ILE A 137 -6.94 7.37 -22.84
CA ILE A 137 -8.08 8.26 -23.06
C ILE A 137 -7.75 9.74 -22.82
N GLU A 138 -6.77 10.02 -21.97
CA GLU A 138 -6.28 11.35 -21.61
C GLU A 138 -4.74 11.36 -21.71
N PRO A 139 -4.19 11.30 -22.95
CA PRO A 139 -2.75 11.29 -23.14
C PRO A 139 -2.14 12.61 -22.63
N PRO A 140 -0.90 12.56 -22.13
CA PRO A 140 -0.26 13.75 -21.59
C PRO A 140 0.07 14.75 -22.72
N GLY A 141 0.26 16.02 -22.37
CA GLY A 141 0.57 17.06 -23.34
C GLY A 141 1.85 16.78 -24.16
N SER A 142 1.95 17.37 -25.35
CA SER A 142 3.04 17.10 -26.31
C SER A 142 4.45 17.30 -25.73
N ASP A 143 4.60 18.22 -24.77
CA ASP A 143 5.90 18.47 -24.14
C ASP A 143 6.27 17.35 -23.15
N PHE A 144 5.28 16.80 -22.45
CA PHE A 144 5.48 15.62 -21.62
C PHE A 144 5.78 14.40 -22.50
N GLU A 145 5.15 14.28 -23.67
CA GLU A 145 5.49 13.24 -24.64
C GLU A 145 6.94 13.31 -25.12
N LYS A 146 7.42 14.51 -25.43
CA LYS A 146 8.84 14.73 -25.78
C LYS A 146 9.74 14.35 -24.61
N TRP A 147 9.38 14.75 -23.38
CA TRP A 147 10.13 14.40 -22.18
C TRP A 147 10.19 12.87 -21.95
N MET A 148 9.08 12.14 -22.16
CA MET A 148 9.04 10.69 -22.08
C MET A 148 9.86 9.98 -23.17
N LYS A 149 10.29 10.67 -24.23
CA LYS A 149 11.17 10.11 -25.27
C LYS A 149 12.64 10.29 -24.96
N ILE A 150 13.01 11.11 -23.96
CA ILE A 150 14.39 11.25 -23.48
C ILE A 150 14.89 9.90 -22.96
N PRO A 151 16.15 9.49 -23.17
CA PRO A 151 16.70 8.28 -22.56
C PRO A 151 16.61 8.28 -21.03
N LEU A 152 16.30 7.13 -20.41
CA LEU A 152 16.09 7.00 -18.96
C LEU A 152 17.24 7.59 -18.11
N GLN A 153 18.49 7.43 -18.57
CA GLN A 153 19.68 7.97 -17.90
C GLN A 153 19.64 9.51 -17.82
N ASN A 154 19.10 10.16 -18.86
CA ASN A 154 19.03 11.62 -18.99
C ASN A 154 17.74 12.20 -18.40
N ARG A 155 16.68 11.41 -18.24
CA ARG A 155 15.44 11.88 -17.58
C ARG A 155 15.67 12.28 -16.13
N LYS A 156 16.64 11.67 -15.44
CA LYS A 156 16.93 11.99 -14.03
C LYS A 156 17.44 13.43 -13.84
N THR A 157 17.99 14.04 -14.89
CA THR A 157 18.56 15.40 -14.84
C THR A 157 17.60 16.45 -15.41
N VAL A 158 16.49 16.05 -16.02
CA VAL A 158 15.51 16.94 -16.65
C VAL A 158 14.16 16.73 -15.98
N LYS A 159 13.62 17.77 -15.33
CA LYS A 159 12.29 17.68 -14.71
C LYS A 159 11.22 17.44 -15.78
N PRO A 160 10.20 16.60 -15.50
CA PRO A 160 9.05 16.49 -16.36
C PRO A 160 8.34 17.84 -16.44
N PRO A 161 7.79 18.23 -17.61
CA PRO A 161 6.90 19.37 -17.70
C PRO A 161 5.64 19.12 -16.86
N MET A 162 5.15 20.17 -16.21
CA MET A 162 3.96 20.16 -15.35
C MET A 162 2.71 20.54 -16.14
#